data_AF-A0A373VKL6-F1
#
_entry.id   AF-A0A373VKL6-F1
#
_cell.length_a   1.000
_cell.length_b   1.000
_cell.length_c   1.000
_cell.angle_alpha   90.00
_cell.angle_beta   90.00
_cell.angle_gamma   90.00
#
_symmetry.space_group_name_H-M   'P 1'
#
loop_
_entity.id
_entity.type
_entity.pdbx_description
1 polymer ?
#
loop_
_entity_poly.entity_id
_entity_poly.type
_entity_poly.pdbx_seq_one_letter_code
_entity_poly.pdbx_strand_id
1 'polypeptide(L)' 'MSTASGTISYVRDELDRITETVYENGKTVKYSYDNDGNKTGITYTDGK' A
#
# COMPACT_ATOMS: atom_id res chain seq x y z
N MET A 1 -28.15 -2.83 -3.17
CA MET A 1 -27.20 -1.89 -3.81
C MET A 1 -25.82 -2.38 -3.48
N SER A 2 -25.19 -3.15 -4.37
CA SER A 2 -23.78 -3.49 -4.23
C SER A 2 -23.03 -2.32 -4.82
N THR A 3 -22.72 -1.31 -4.02
CA THR A 3 -21.60 -0.47 -4.41
C THR A 3 -20.42 -1.44 -4.45
N ALA A 4 -19.85 -1.65 -5.63
CA ALA A 4 -18.50 -2.20 -5.73
C ALA A 4 -17.53 -1.15 -5.17
N SER A 5 -17.74 -0.81 -3.90
CA SER A 5 -16.71 -0.25 -3.05
C SER A 5 -15.89 -1.48 -2.74
N GLY A 6 -14.94 -1.83 -3.59
CA GLY A 6 -13.81 -2.43 -2.94
C GLY A 6 -13.29 -1.41 -1.92
N THR A 7 -12.47 -1.91 -1.04
CA THR A 7 -11.86 -1.08 -0.03
C THR A 7 -10.38 -1.01 -0.34
N ILE A 8 -9.90 0.17 -0.75
CA ILE A 8 -8.47 0.43 -0.77
C ILE A 8 -8.02 0.60 0.68
N SER A 9 -7.17 -0.30 1.14
CA SER A 9 -6.61 -0.26 2.49
C SER A 9 -5.20 0.34 2.44
N TYR A 10 -4.91 1.24 3.38
CA TYR A 10 -3.59 1.84 3.52
C TYR A 10 -3.02 1.47 4.87
N VAL A 11 -1.83 0.87 4.87
CA VAL A 11 -1.03 0.62 6.06
C VAL A 11 -0.03 1.76 6.18
N ARG A 12 0.09 2.29 7.39
CA ARG A 12 1.01 3.38 7.71
C ARG A 12 1.95 2.97 8.84
N ASP A 13 3.14 3.54 8.83
CA ASP A 13 4.08 3.42 9.95
C ASP A 13 3.80 4.46 11.04
N GLU A 14 4.64 4.46 12.09
CA GLU A 14 4.56 5.39 13.22
C GLU A 14 4.75 6.87 12.83
N LEU A 15 5.27 7.13 11.62
CA LEU A 15 5.45 8.47 11.06
C LEU A 15 4.31 8.85 10.10
N ASP A 16 3.21 8.11 10.11
CA ASP A 16 2.03 8.28 9.25
C ASP A 16 2.33 8.12 7.74
N ARG A 17 3.46 7.48 7.38
CA ARG A 17 3.86 7.23 6.00
C ARG A 17 3.26 5.93 5.51
N ILE A 18 2.74 5.91 4.27
CA ILE A 18 2.12 4.72 3.68
C ILE A 18 3.20 3.69 3.34
N THR A 19 3.19 2.56 4.03
CA THR A 19 4.10 1.41 3.81
C THR A 19 3.47 0.33 2.94
N GLU A 20 2.14 0.25 2.89
CA GLU A 20 1.43 -0.71 2.04
C GLU A 20 0.07 -0.17 1.61
N THR A 21 -0.26 -0.38 0.35
CA THR A 21 -1.56 -0.07 -0.25
C THR A 21 -2.13 -1.34 -0.83
N VAL A 22 -3.27 -1.79 -0.30
CA VAL A 22 -4.01 -2.95 -0.81
C VAL A 22 -5.19 -2.44 -1.61
N TYR A 23 -5.26 -2.82 -2.88
CA TYR A 23 -6.34 -2.43 -3.78
C TYR A 23 -7.45 -3.49 -3.82
N GLU A 24 -8.66 -3.04 -4.18
CA GLU A 24 -9.87 -3.84 -4.42
C GLU A 24 -9.64 -5.13 -5.23
N ASN A 25 -8.73 -5.04 -6.19
CA ASN A 25 -8.48 -6.06 -7.21
C ASN A 25 -7.45 -7.11 -6.75
N GLY A 26 -7.09 -7.10 -5.47
CA GLY A 26 -6.07 -7.99 -4.90
C GLY A 26 -4.63 -7.57 -5.21
N LYS A 27 -4.42 -6.44 -5.88
CA LYS A 27 -3.08 -5.87 -6.07
C LYS A 27 -2.62 -5.21 -4.78
N THR A 28 -1.36 -5.39 -4.45
CA THR A 28 -0.77 -4.83 -3.23
C THR A 28 0.53 -4.13 -3.57
N VAL A 29 0.66 -2.87 -3.15
CA VAL A 29 1.86 -2.05 -3.38
C VAL A 29 2.52 -1.80 -2.04
N LYS A 30 3.77 -2.21 -1.89
CA LYS A 30 4.57 -1.99 -0.69
C LYS A 30 5.61 -0.92 -0.96
N TYR A 31 5.81 -0.05 0.02
CA TYR A 31 6.80 1.02 0.01
C TYR A 31 7.81 0.78 1.12
N SER A 32 9.08 0.81 0.77
CA SER A 32 10.19 0.78 1.71
C SER A 32 10.74 2.17 1.90
N TYR A 33 11.01 2.54 3.15
CA TYR A 33 11.61 3.81 3.51
C TYR A 33 12.92 3.58 4.24
N ASP A 34 13.89 4.47 4.07
CA ASP A 34 15.04 4.55 4.96
C ASP A 34 14.67 5.25 6.28
N ASN A 35 15.66 5.28 7.18
CA ASN A 35 15.56 5.93 8.48
C ASN A 35 15.41 7.47 8.36
N ASP A 36 15.78 8.04 7.21
CA ASP A 36 15.76 9.48 6.94
C ASP A 36 14.42 9.97 6.37
N GLY A 37 13.53 9.07 5.95
CA GLY A 37 12.26 9.48 5.32
C GLY A 37 12.10 9.08 3.86
N ASN A 38 13.19 8.70 3.20
CA ASN A 38 13.23 8.58 1.76
C ASN A 38 12.73 7.22 1.31
N LYS A 39 11.94 7.21 0.23
CA LYS A 39 11.48 5.98 -0.41
C LYS A 39 12.69 5.28 -1.05
N THR A 40 13.06 4.13 -0.50
CA THR A 40 14.18 3.32 -1.00
C THR A 40 13.73 2.24 -1.99
N GLY A 41 12.44 1.90 -1.97
CA GLY A 41 11.92 0.86 -2.85
C GLY A 41 10.41 0.88 -2.96
N ILE A 42 9.92 0.40 -4.10
CA ILE A 42 8.51 0.15 -4.34
C ILE A 42 8.39 -1.28 -4.88
N THR A 43 7.57 -2.08 -4.23
CA THR A 43 7.28 -3.45 -4.63
C THR A 43 5.82 -3.56 -5.04
N TYR A 44 5.60 -3.91 -6.30
CA TYR A 44 4.26 -4.19 -6.82
C TYR A 44 4.01 -5.69 -6.76
N THR A 45 3.06 -6.08 -5.93
CA THR A 45 2.57 -7.44 -5.82
C THR A 45 1.27 -7.49 -6.58
N ASP A 46 1.35 -7.82 -7.86
CA ASP A 46 0.17 -8.23 -8.60
C ASP A 46 -0.10 -9.68 -8.24
N GLY A 47 -1.14 -9.95 -7.45
CA GLY A 47 -1.57 -11.31 -7.15
C GLY A 47 -1.87 -12.03 -8.46
N LYS A 48 -0.95 -12.91 -8.88
CA LYS A 48 -0.99 -13.64 -10.15
C LYS A 48 -2.10 -14.68 -10.18
#